data_AF-A0A318AS48-F1
#
_entry.id   AF-A0A318AS48-F1
#
_cell.length_a   1.000
_cell.length_b   1.000
_cell.length_c   1.000
_cell.angle_alpha   90.00
_cell.angle_beta   90.00
_cell.angle_gamma   90.00
#
_symmetry.space_group_name_H-M   'P 1'
#
loop_
_entity.id
_entity.type
_entity.pdbx_description
1 polymer ?
#
loop_
_entity_poly.entity_id
_entity_poly.type
_entity_poly.pdbx_seq_one_letter_code
_entity_poly.pdbx_strand_id
1 'polypeptide(L)'
;MLVWKARQIRQAVTAFEQAWPPLPPEPPVPLFGWSQLQRQLTDLAPPELAPLVTDLVSAIRKEAAAKPPEMVLREILTITATVLDESFREKCAEDSTML
;
A
#
# COMPACT_ATOMS: atom_id res chain seq x y z
N MET A 1 13.96 9.89 16.19
CA MET A 1 12.95 9.61 15.15
C MET A 1 12.26 8.24 15.30
N LEU A 2 12.99 7.13 15.52
CA LEU A 2 12.40 5.77 15.57
C LEU A 2 11.27 5.58 16.60
N VAL A 3 11.43 6.13 17.82
CA VAL A 3 10.42 6.01 18.89
C VAL A 3 9.10 6.68 18.52
N TRP A 4 9.15 7.80 17.79
CA TRP A 4 7.96 8.53 17.37
C TRP A 4 7.20 7.76 16.28
N LYS A 5 7.91 7.25 15.27
CA LYS A 5 7.30 6.44 14.21
C LYS A 5 6.68 5.14 14.74
N ALA A 6 7.34 4.47 15.69
CA ALA A 6 6.77 3.31 16.38
C ALA A 6 5.52 3.64 17.22
N ARG A 7 5.41 4.87 17.75
CA ARG A 7 4.19 5.33 18.44
C ARG A 7 3.06 5.58 17.45
N GLN A 8 3.36 6.22 16.32
CA GLN A 8 2.36 6.48 15.27
C GLN A 8 1.77 5.19 14.70
N ILE A 9 2.62 4.20 14.38
CA ILE A 9 2.15 2.90 13.88
C ILE A 9 1.21 2.25 14.89
N ARG A 10 1.58 2.23 16.19
CA ARG A 10 0.72 1.67 17.24
C ARG A 10 -0.63 2.39 17.35
N GLN A 11 -0.63 3.72 17.30
CA GLN A 11 -1.87 4.50 17.32
C GLN A 11 -2.76 4.18 16.10
N ALA A 12 -2.15 4.05 14.92
CA ALA A 12 -2.87 3.69 13.70
C ALA A 12 -3.46 2.28 13.78
N VAL A 13 -2.72 1.31 14.35
CA VAL A 13 -3.21 -0.05 14.59
C VAL A 13 -4.39 -0.04 15.56
N THR A 14 -4.28 0.67 16.69
CA THR A 14 -5.38 0.77 17.65
C THR A 14 -6.63 1.40 17.03
N ALA A 15 -6.47 2.48 16.25
CA ALA A 15 -7.59 3.10 15.55
C ALA A 15 -8.20 2.17 14.49
N PHE A 16 -7.36 1.39 13.79
CA PHE A 16 -7.82 0.42 12.81
C PHE A 16 -8.66 -0.68 13.47
N GLU A 17 -8.17 -1.31 14.54
CA GLU A 17 -8.88 -2.38 15.25
C GLU A 17 -10.20 -1.91 15.89
N GLN A 18 -10.29 -0.62 16.25
CA GLN A 18 -11.54 -0.02 16.76
C GLN A 18 -12.58 0.15 15.65
N ALA A 19 -12.16 0.51 14.43
CA ALA A 19 -13.04 0.70 13.30
C ALA A 19 -13.38 -0.61 12.57
N TRP A 20 -12.44 -1.56 12.56
CA TRP A 20 -12.52 -2.89 11.96
C TRP A 20 -12.20 -3.94 13.02
N PRO A 21 -13.20 -4.32 13.84
CA PRO A 21 -12.98 -5.36 14.85
C PRO A 21 -12.64 -6.69 14.18
N PRO A 22 -11.79 -7.52 14.81
CA PRO A 22 -11.34 -8.77 14.23
C PRO A 22 -12.50 -9.72 13.95
N LEU A 23 -12.48 -10.33 12.77
CA LEU A 23 -13.45 -11.33 12.35
C LEU A 23 -13.12 -12.72 12.94
N PRO A 24 -14.11 -13.64 12.96
CA PRO A 24 -13.84 -15.04 13.28
C PRO A 24 -12.78 -15.64 12.34
N PRO A 25 -12.05 -16.67 12.77
CA PRO A 25 -11.04 -17.33 11.94
C PRO A 25 -11.66 -17.91 10.66
N GLU A 26 -11.10 -17.55 9.51
CA GLU A 26 -11.50 -18.01 8.18
C GLU A 26 -10.30 -18.59 7.42
N PRO A 27 -10.53 -19.44 6.41
CA PRO A 27 -9.46 -19.88 5.51
C PRO A 27 -8.75 -18.67 4.89
N PRO A 28 -7.41 -18.66 4.85
CA PRO A 28 -6.67 -17.52 4.32
C PRO A 28 -6.88 -17.37 2.81
N VAL A 29 -6.86 -16.13 2.32
CA VAL A 29 -6.64 -15.85 0.91
C VAL A 29 -5.28 -16.42 0.45
N PRO A 30 -5.10 -16.73 -0.85
CA PRO A 30 -3.83 -17.24 -1.35
C PRO A 30 -2.64 -16.37 -0.94
N LEU A 31 -1.60 -17.03 -0.42
CA LEU A 31 -0.37 -16.34 0.00
C LEU A 31 0.48 -16.03 -1.23
N PHE A 32 0.92 -14.77 -1.33
CA PHE A 32 1.91 -14.33 -2.30
C PHE A 32 2.98 -13.47 -1.61
N GLY A 33 4.19 -13.47 -2.16
CA GLY A 33 5.32 -12.71 -1.62
C GLY A 33 5.37 -11.26 -2.10
N TRP A 34 6.15 -10.42 -1.40
CA TRP A 34 6.37 -9.02 -1.76
C TRP A 34 6.83 -8.82 -3.21
N SER A 35 7.72 -9.68 -3.72
CA SER A 35 8.18 -9.59 -5.11
C SER A 35 7.08 -9.91 -6.12
N GLN A 36 6.15 -10.82 -5.78
CA GLN A 36 5.00 -11.12 -6.63
C GLN A 36 4.02 -9.95 -6.63
N LEU A 37 3.77 -9.34 -5.47
CA LEU A 37 2.95 -8.14 -5.34
C LEU A 37 3.50 -6.98 -6.17
N GLN A 38 4.79 -6.64 -5.98
CA GLN A 38 5.43 -5.55 -6.71
C GLN A 38 5.32 -5.77 -8.22
N ARG A 39 5.61 -6.99 -8.69
CA ARG A 39 5.48 -7.33 -10.11
C ARG A 39 4.07 -7.06 -10.65
N GLN A 40 3.03 -7.46 -9.92
CA GLN A 40 1.66 -7.26 -10.37
C GLN A 40 1.24 -5.78 -10.33
N LEU A 41 1.63 -5.03 -9.29
CA LEU A 41 1.33 -3.61 -9.23
C LEU A 41 2.06 -2.82 -10.31
N THR A 42 3.31 -3.16 -10.62
CA THR A 42 4.06 -2.51 -11.71
C THR A 42 3.46 -2.83 -13.07
N ASP A 43 2.97 -4.06 -13.28
CA ASP A 43 2.33 -4.48 -14.53
C ASP A 43 0.96 -3.81 -14.75
N LEU A 44 0.20 -3.58 -13.67
CA LEU A 44 -1.07 -2.86 -13.71
C LEU A 44 -0.90 -1.34 -13.87
N ALA A 45 0.26 -0.81 -13.52
CA ALA A 45 0.54 0.62 -13.58
C ALA A 45 0.93 1.07 -14.99
N PRO A 46 0.64 2.33 -15.36
CA PRO A 46 1.31 2.97 -16.48
C PRO A 46 2.84 2.94 -16.32
N PRO A 47 3.62 2.80 -17.40
CA PRO A 47 5.07 2.70 -17.34
C PRO A 47 5.75 3.85 -16.56
N GLU A 48 5.23 5.06 -16.69
CA GLU A 48 5.69 6.27 -16.00
C GLU A 48 5.55 6.20 -14.47
N LEU A 49 4.62 5.40 -13.94
CA LEU A 49 4.40 5.22 -12.50
C LEU A 49 5.18 4.04 -11.90
N ALA A 50 5.90 3.26 -12.71
CA ALA A 50 6.65 2.10 -12.22
C ALA A 50 7.67 2.41 -11.09
N PRO A 51 8.43 3.53 -11.13
CA PRO A 51 9.29 3.91 -10.00
C PRO A 51 8.49 4.21 -8.73
N LEU A 52 7.37 4.95 -8.86
CA LEU A 52 6.48 5.27 -7.74
C LEU A 52 5.91 4.01 -7.08
N VAL A 53 5.46 3.03 -7.88
CA VAL A 53 4.98 1.74 -7.37
C VAL A 53 6.06 1.05 -6.54
N THR A 54 7.31 1.06 -7.01
CA THR A 54 8.44 0.45 -6.29
C THR A 54 8.66 1.11 -4.91
N ASP A 55 8.61 2.44 -4.86
CA ASP A 55 8.79 3.20 -3.62
C ASP A 55 7.64 2.95 -2.63
N LEU A 56 6.40 2.93 -3.12
CA LEU A 56 5.22 2.69 -2.30
C LEU A 56 5.21 1.27 -1.71
N VAL A 57 5.51 0.25 -2.51
CA VAL A 57 5.61 -1.13 -2.03
C VAL A 57 6.74 -1.27 -1.00
N SER A 58 7.89 -0.63 -1.23
CA SER A 58 9.00 -0.60 -0.28
C SER A 58 8.60 0.06 1.04
N ALA A 59 7.85 1.16 0.99
CA ALA A 59 7.36 1.85 2.18
C ALA A 59 6.42 0.98 3.02
N ILE A 60 5.42 0.33 2.39
CA ILE A 60 4.51 -0.59 3.09
C ILE A 60 5.28 -1.76 3.69
N ARG A 61 6.15 -2.40 2.90
CA ARG A 61 6.91 -3.57 3.34
C ARG A 61 7.70 -3.31 4.63
N LYS A 62 8.25 -2.11 4.79
CA LYS A 62 9.02 -1.72 5.99
C LYS A 62 8.16 -1.69 7.26
N GLU A 63 6.87 -1.42 7.14
CA GLU A 63 5.96 -1.25 8.26
C GLU A 63 5.03 -2.44 8.47
N ALA A 64 4.86 -3.30 7.45
CA ALA A 64 3.89 -4.39 7.43
C ALA A 64 4.01 -5.35 8.62
N ALA A 65 5.22 -5.64 9.09
CA ALA A 65 5.43 -6.54 10.24
C ALA A 65 4.84 -6.02 11.56
N ALA A 66 4.58 -4.71 11.66
CA ALA A 66 4.02 -4.07 12.84
C ALA A 66 2.52 -3.74 12.70
N LYS A 67 1.86 -4.19 11.62
CA LYS A 67 0.45 -3.91 11.29
C LYS A 67 -0.35 -5.21 11.16
N PRO A 68 -1.66 -5.19 11.46
CA PRO A 68 -2.56 -6.30 11.12
C PRO A 68 -2.55 -6.58 9.60
N PRO A 69 -2.66 -7.84 9.15
CA PRO A 69 -2.67 -8.17 7.73
C PRO A 69 -3.78 -7.45 6.94
N GLU A 70 -4.96 -7.28 7.52
CA GLU A 70 -6.08 -6.56 6.89
C GLU A 70 -5.76 -5.07 6.68
N MET A 71 -5.04 -4.45 7.60
CA MET A 71 -4.58 -3.07 7.46
C MET A 71 -3.57 -2.94 6.31
N VAL A 72 -2.63 -3.89 6.21
CA VAL A 72 -1.65 -3.95 5.10
C VAL A 72 -2.37 -4.15 3.77
N LEU A 73 -3.37 -5.05 3.72
CA LEU A 73 -4.21 -5.25 2.54
C LEU A 73 -4.91 -3.96 2.13
N ARG A 74 -5.48 -3.20 3.08
CA ARG A 74 -6.12 -1.92 2.80
C ARG A 74 -5.15 -0.89 2.20
N GLU A 75 -3.92 -0.82 2.70
CA GLU A 75 -2.87 0.05 2.15
C GLU A 75 -2.53 -0.33 0.70
N ILE A 76 -2.41 -1.63 0.42
CA ILE A 76 -2.18 -2.16 -0.93
C ILE A 76 -3.32 -1.76 -1.86
N LEU A 77 -4.58 -2.03 -1.46
CA LEU A 77 -5.76 -1.69 -2.25
C LEU A 77 -5.88 -0.20 -2.54
N THR A 78 -5.47 0.64 -1.58
CA THR A 78 -5.46 2.09 -1.77
C THR A 78 -4.48 2.50 -2.87
N ILE A 79 -3.25 1.96 -2.86
CA ILE A 79 -2.28 2.23 -3.93
C ILE A 79 -2.79 1.73 -5.27
N THR A 80 -3.35 0.51 -5.32
CA THR A 80 -3.90 -0.03 -6.56
C THR A 80 -4.98 0.89 -7.13
N ALA A 81 -5.90 1.38 -6.28
CA ALA A 81 -6.93 2.32 -6.70
C ALA A 81 -6.32 3.63 -7.23
N THR A 82 -5.33 4.20 -6.54
CA THR A 82 -4.66 5.44 -6.97
C THR A 82 -3.93 5.29 -8.29
N VAL A 83 -3.19 4.20 -8.48
CA VAL A 83 -2.38 3.97 -9.68
C VAL A 83 -3.25 3.69 -10.91
N LEU A 84 -4.43 3.10 -10.71
CA LEU A 84 -5.39 2.83 -11.78
C LEU A 84 -6.33 4.01 -12.07
N ASP A 85 -6.37 5.03 -11.21
CA ASP A 85 -7.25 6.19 -11.38
C ASP A 85 -6.81 7.07 -12.57
N GLU A 86 -7.70 7.24 -13.54
CA GLU A 86 -7.41 7.97 -14.79
C GLU A 86 -7.09 9.44 -14.52
N SER A 87 -7.83 10.10 -13.62
CA SER A 87 -7.58 11.50 -13.25
C SER A 87 -6.24 11.70 -12.53
N PHE A 88 -5.78 10.73 -11.73
CA PHE A 88 -4.45 10.74 -11.15
C PHE A 88 -3.37 10.59 -12.23
N ARG A 89 -3.59 9.70 -13.20
CA ARG A 89 -2.65 9.46 -14.31
C ARG A 89 -2.49 10.68 -15.22
N GLU A 90 -3.59 11.36 -15.55
CA GLU A 90 -3.57 12.61 -16.34
C GLU A 90 -2.70 13.67 -15.67
N LYS A 91 -2.87 13.88 -14.36
CA LYS A 91 -2.05 14.85 -13.59
C LYS A 91 -0.57 14.50 -13.59
N CYS A 92 -0.23 13.23 -13.38
CA CYS A 92 1.17 12.79 -13.40
C CYS A 92 1.81 12.95 -14.80
N ALA A 93 1.03 12.76 -15.88
CA ALA A 93 1.49 12.99 -17.24
C ALA A 93 1.71 14.48 -17.55
N GLU A 94 0.82 15.36 -17.08
CA GLU A 94 0.95 16.81 -17.21
C GLU A 94 2.21 17.33 -16.50
N ASP A 95 2.45 16.90 -15.25
CA ASP A 95 3.64 17.27 -14.47
C ASP A 95 4.96 16.81 -15.14
N SER A 96 4.93 15.69 -15.86
CA SER A 96 6.09 15.17 -16.59
C SER A 96 6.38 15.93 -17.90
N THR A 97 5.41 16.70 -18.41
CA THR A 97 5.54 17.45 -19.68
C THR A 97 5.99 18.90 -19.45
N MET A 98 5.94 19.39 -18.22
CA MET A 98 6.35 20.75 -17.84
C MET A 98 7.82 20.86 -17.36
N LEU A 99 8.61 19.78 -17.47
CA LEU A 99 10.06 19.73 -17.21
C LEU A 99 10.84 19.50 -18.51
#